data_AF-A0A935WI17-F1
#
_entry.id   AF-A0A935WI17-F1
#
_cell.length_a   1.000
_cell.length_b   1.000
_cell.length_c   1.000
_cell.angle_alpha   90.00
_cell.angle_beta   90.00
_cell.angle_gamma   90.00
#
_symmetry.space_group_name_H-M   'P 1'
#
loop_
_entity.id
_entity.type
_entity.pdbx_description
1 polymer ?
#
loop_
_entity_poly.entity_id
_entity_poly.type
_entity_poly.pdbx_seq_one_letter_code
_entity_poly.pdbx_strand_id
1 'polypeptide(L)'
;MEHALGPLNGRAVVLLGAAYRANAGETRHSPALVLARLLLGLGARVTLHDPHVYPTDPELRRAGLAELFTRDLAGAVAPAEVLVLCAAHRDYHDGRAALLALARRATQVFDACNAWQPGDAAPRQYAGIGRGTRTPSAELVADVVAGFRAVERGMANEVAALVAVLNARYAPTPAEQASIPEVRRLAATCPTGCVLVEPGEVTLPEGGSGFRSALVSCSAGGIFSRPPTGAG
;
A
#
# COMPACT_ATOMS: atom_id res chain seq x y z
N MET A 1 -3.68 6.97 -16.52
CA MET A 1 -4.21 6.12 -17.61
C MET A 1 -3.90 6.72 -18.97
N GLU A 2 -4.27 7.97 -19.25
CA GLU A 2 -3.97 8.62 -20.54
C GLU A 2 -2.49 8.67 -20.91
N HIS A 3 -1.59 8.82 -19.93
CA HIS A 3 -0.16 8.75 -20.21
C HIS A 3 0.29 7.38 -20.78
N ALA A 4 -0.33 6.28 -20.33
CA ALA A 4 0.01 4.93 -20.79
C ALA A 4 -0.74 4.54 -22.07
N LEU A 5 -1.97 5.04 -22.24
CA LEU A 5 -2.90 4.56 -23.27
C LEU A 5 -3.24 5.62 -24.35
N GLY A 6 -2.88 6.88 -24.15
CA GLY A 6 -3.46 7.99 -24.91
C GLY A 6 -4.93 8.23 -24.55
N PRO A 7 -5.72 8.86 -25.45
CA PRO A 7 -7.12 9.20 -25.20
C PRO A 7 -7.97 8.01 -24.77
N LEU A 8 -8.89 8.24 -23.82
CA LEU A 8 -9.78 7.20 -23.28
C LEU A 8 -11.14 7.12 -23.98
N ASN A 9 -11.46 8.06 -24.86
CA ASN A 9 -12.74 8.07 -25.58
C ASN A 9 -12.95 6.77 -26.37
N GLY A 10 -14.07 6.10 -26.13
CA GLY A 10 -14.44 4.82 -26.74
C GLY A 10 -13.76 3.58 -26.16
N ARG A 11 -12.70 3.72 -25.34
CA ARG A 11 -11.99 2.57 -24.77
C ARG A 11 -12.87 1.79 -23.80
N ALA A 12 -12.79 0.45 -23.88
CA ALA A 12 -13.53 -0.43 -22.98
C ALA A 12 -12.76 -0.66 -21.68
N VAL A 13 -13.26 -0.13 -20.57
CA VAL A 13 -12.62 -0.21 -19.25
C VAL A 13 -13.52 -0.97 -18.29
N VAL A 14 -13.00 -2.02 -17.67
CA VAL A 14 -13.68 -2.71 -16.56
C VAL A 14 -13.05 -2.33 -15.24
N LEU A 15 -13.88 -1.93 -14.29
CA LEU A 15 -13.51 -1.71 -12.90
C LEU A 15 -13.88 -2.95 -12.09
N LEU A 16 -12.86 -3.61 -11.54
CA LEU A 16 -12.97 -4.82 -10.73
C LEU A 16 -12.96 -4.41 -9.25
N GLY A 17 -14.15 -4.40 -8.65
CA GLY A 17 -14.43 -3.91 -7.30
C GLY A 17 -15.20 -2.60 -7.35
N ALA A 18 -16.45 -2.64 -6.91
CA ALA A 18 -17.28 -1.47 -6.63
C ALA A 18 -17.26 -1.12 -5.13
N ALA A 19 -16.94 -2.09 -4.26
CA ALA A 19 -16.85 -1.89 -2.84
C ALA A 19 -15.69 -0.98 -2.41
N TYR A 20 -15.86 -0.31 -1.27
CA TYR A 20 -14.85 0.51 -0.59
C TYR A 20 -13.71 -0.34 -0.01
N ARG A 21 -14.00 -1.56 0.43
CA ARG A 21 -13.02 -2.45 1.07
C ARG A 21 -13.09 -3.86 0.50
N ALA A 22 -11.96 -4.56 0.59
CA ALA A 22 -11.86 -5.95 0.17
C ALA A 22 -12.84 -6.87 0.90
N ASN A 23 -13.34 -7.87 0.18
CA ASN A 23 -14.17 -8.98 0.68
C ASN A 23 -15.43 -8.55 1.45
N ALA A 24 -15.99 -7.40 1.09
CA ALA A 24 -17.26 -6.91 1.62
C ALA A 24 -18.03 -6.16 0.53
N GLY A 25 -19.35 -6.11 0.62
CA GLY A 25 -20.22 -5.40 -0.33
C GLY A 25 -20.54 -3.94 0.04
N GLU A 26 -19.67 -3.27 0.79
CA GLU A 26 -19.90 -1.88 1.25
C GLU A 26 -19.45 -0.88 0.20
N THR A 27 -20.38 -0.10 -0.37
CA THR A 27 -20.11 0.85 -1.46
C THR A 27 -20.07 2.31 -1.02
N ARG A 28 -20.46 2.63 0.23
CA ARG A 28 -20.41 4.01 0.74
C ARG A 28 -18.99 4.56 0.66
N HIS A 29 -18.88 5.76 0.09
CA HIS A 29 -17.60 6.46 -0.14
C HIS A 29 -16.60 5.67 -1.01
N SER A 30 -17.07 4.71 -1.81
CA SER A 30 -16.18 3.94 -2.68
C SER A 30 -15.51 4.83 -3.73
N PRO A 31 -14.16 4.85 -3.80
CA PRO A 31 -13.43 5.58 -4.82
C PRO A 31 -13.65 4.99 -6.22
N ALA A 32 -14.07 3.73 -6.33
CA ALA A 32 -14.38 3.09 -7.61
C ALA A 32 -15.55 3.77 -8.33
N LEU A 33 -16.58 4.23 -7.58
CA LEU A 33 -17.73 4.94 -8.16
C LEU A 33 -17.32 6.32 -8.68
N VAL A 34 -16.41 7.00 -7.98
CA VAL A 34 -15.85 8.28 -8.43
C VAL A 34 -15.03 8.08 -9.70
N LEU A 35 -14.16 7.08 -9.72
CA LEU A 35 -13.35 6.74 -10.90
C LEU A 35 -14.22 6.41 -12.12
N ALA A 36 -15.28 5.62 -11.94
CA ALA A 36 -16.22 5.30 -13.02
C ALA A 36 -16.81 6.55 -13.67
N ARG A 37 -17.28 7.50 -12.86
CA ARG A 37 -17.85 8.77 -13.35
C ARG A 37 -16.83 9.61 -14.11
N LEU A 38 -15.59 9.67 -13.63
CA LEU A 38 -14.51 10.38 -14.32
C LEU A 38 -14.21 9.75 -15.69
N LEU A 39 -14.11 8.41 -15.74
CA LEU A 39 -13.87 7.69 -17.00
C LEU A 39 -15.01 7.87 -18.00
N LEU A 40 -16.27 7.86 -17.54
CA LEU A 40 -17.42 8.17 -18.38
C LEU A 40 -17.36 9.61 -18.91
N GLY A 41 -16.97 10.57 -18.07
CA GLY A 41 -16.77 11.97 -18.49
C GLY A 41 -15.69 12.15 -19.55
N LEU A 42 -14.72 11.23 -19.60
CA LEU A 42 -13.68 11.15 -20.64
C LEU A 42 -14.10 10.34 -21.88
N GLY A 43 -15.36 9.89 -21.95
CA GLY A 43 -15.93 9.13 -23.07
C GLY A 43 -15.57 7.64 -23.09
N ALA A 44 -15.01 7.09 -22.02
CA ALA A 44 -14.73 5.66 -21.94
C ALA A 44 -16.03 4.84 -21.79
N ARG A 45 -16.02 3.60 -22.29
CA ARG A 45 -17.09 2.63 -22.05
C ARG A 45 -16.77 1.85 -20.78
N VAL A 46 -17.44 2.19 -19.69
CA VAL A 46 -17.14 1.65 -18.36
C VAL A 46 -18.10 0.51 -17.99
N THR A 47 -17.56 -0.58 -17.46
CA THR A 47 -18.33 -1.63 -16.78
C THR A 47 -17.79 -1.79 -15.35
N LEU A 48 -18.65 -1.79 -14.35
CA LEU A 48 -18.28 -2.12 -12.97
C LEU A 48 -18.65 -3.57 -12.70
N HIS A 49 -17.74 -4.30 -12.08
CA HIS A 49 -17.99 -5.65 -11.62
C HIS A 49 -17.59 -5.78 -10.16
N ASP A 50 -18.43 -6.43 -9.34
CA ASP A 50 -18.12 -6.77 -7.95
C ASP A 50 -18.91 -8.01 -7.49
N PRO A 51 -18.28 -9.07 -6.97
CA PRO A 51 -19.00 -10.26 -6.54
C PRO A 51 -19.76 -10.08 -5.21
N HIS A 52 -19.41 -9.07 -4.40
CA HIS A 52 -19.97 -8.83 -3.06
C HIS A 52 -21.05 -7.75 -3.05
N VAL A 53 -21.13 -6.91 -4.07
CA VAL A 53 -22.14 -5.84 -4.21
C VAL A 53 -23.34 -6.34 -5.01
N TYR A 54 -24.55 -5.98 -4.58
CA TYR A 54 -25.78 -6.34 -5.30
C TYR A 54 -26.17 -5.24 -6.31
N PRO A 55 -26.78 -5.60 -7.47
CA PRO A 55 -27.27 -4.60 -8.43
C PRO A 55 -28.30 -3.61 -7.83
N THR A 56 -28.97 -4.01 -6.75
CA THR A 56 -29.92 -3.17 -6.01
C THR A 56 -29.25 -2.21 -5.02
N ASP A 57 -27.92 -2.13 -5.00
CA ASP A 57 -27.18 -1.20 -4.14
C ASP A 57 -27.59 0.28 -4.40
N PRO A 58 -27.89 1.04 -3.34
CA PRO A 58 -28.39 2.40 -3.50
C PRO A 58 -27.31 3.40 -3.91
N GLU A 59 -26.03 3.16 -3.60
CA GLU A 59 -24.92 4.05 -4.00
C GLU A 59 -24.68 3.95 -5.49
N LEU A 60 -24.80 2.76 -6.09
CA LEU A 60 -24.78 2.59 -7.56
C LEU A 60 -25.86 3.44 -8.23
N ARG A 61 -27.08 3.45 -7.71
CA ARG A 61 -28.18 4.29 -8.23
C ARG A 61 -27.91 5.77 -8.04
N ARG A 62 -27.48 6.19 -6.85
CA ARG A 62 -27.15 7.60 -6.55
C ARG A 62 -26.02 8.12 -7.43
N ALA A 63 -25.06 7.27 -7.77
CA ALA A 63 -23.96 7.61 -8.66
C ALA A 63 -24.34 7.58 -10.16
N GLY A 64 -25.53 7.10 -10.53
CA GLY A 64 -25.95 6.92 -11.92
C GLY A 64 -25.20 5.78 -12.63
N LEU A 65 -24.76 4.75 -11.89
CA LEU A 65 -23.91 3.66 -12.37
C LEU A 65 -24.61 2.29 -12.35
N ALA A 66 -25.88 2.22 -11.91
CA ALA A 66 -26.60 0.95 -11.75
C ALA A 66 -26.65 0.13 -13.06
N GLU A 67 -26.88 0.78 -14.20
CA GLU A 67 -26.93 0.12 -15.52
C GLU A 67 -25.55 -0.33 -16.05
N LEU A 68 -24.46 0.16 -15.45
CA LEU A 68 -23.09 -0.19 -15.82
C LEU A 68 -22.51 -1.29 -14.92
N PHE A 69 -23.25 -1.69 -13.89
CA PHE A 69 -22.84 -2.68 -12.91
C PHE A 69 -23.29 -4.09 -13.31
N THR A 70 -22.42 -5.08 -13.10
CA THR A 70 -22.76 -6.49 -13.27
C THR A 70 -22.03 -7.37 -12.25
N ARG A 71 -22.61 -8.54 -11.94
CA ARG A 71 -21.92 -9.62 -11.22
C ARG A 71 -21.45 -10.74 -12.15
N ASP A 72 -21.68 -10.59 -13.45
CA ASP A 72 -21.13 -11.49 -14.47
C ASP A 72 -19.71 -11.06 -14.81
N LEU A 73 -18.73 -11.72 -14.18
CA LEU A 73 -17.31 -11.46 -14.43
C LEU A 73 -16.95 -11.70 -15.90
N ALA A 74 -17.45 -12.77 -16.51
CA ALA A 74 -17.09 -13.14 -17.87
C ALA A 74 -17.58 -12.08 -18.88
N GLY A 75 -18.84 -11.66 -18.76
CA GLY A 75 -19.40 -10.59 -19.57
C GLY A 75 -18.71 -9.24 -19.33
N ALA A 76 -18.29 -8.95 -18.10
CA ALA A 76 -17.60 -7.69 -17.78
C ALA A 76 -16.21 -7.60 -18.41
N VAL A 77 -15.41 -8.69 -18.36
CA VAL A 77 -14.01 -8.65 -18.79
C VAL A 77 -13.79 -9.01 -20.27
N ALA A 78 -14.70 -9.77 -20.88
CA ALA A 78 -14.58 -10.17 -22.29
C ALA A 78 -14.43 -8.99 -23.28
N PRO A 79 -15.22 -7.90 -23.17
CA PRO A 79 -15.07 -6.75 -24.06
C PRO A 79 -13.98 -5.76 -23.60
N ALA A 80 -13.41 -5.93 -22.41
CA ALA A 80 -12.52 -4.95 -21.80
C ALA A 80 -11.13 -4.95 -22.44
N GLU A 81 -10.65 -3.75 -22.75
CA GLU A 81 -9.28 -3.48 -23.22
C GLU A 81 -8.36 -3.10 -22.06
N VAL A 82 -8.96 -2.62 -20.97
CA VAL A 82 -8.27 -2.16 -19.76
C VAL A 82 -8.96 -2.76 -18.54
N LEU A 83 -8.17 -3.42 -17.69
CA LEU A 83 -8.61 -3.89 -16.38
C LEU A 83 -8.14 -2.91 -15.32
N VAL A 84 -9.02 -2.53 -14.40
CA VAL A 84 -8.65 -1.72 -13.23
C VAL A 84 -9.08 -2.45 -11.97
N LEU A 85 -8.12 -2.86 -11.13
CA LEU A 85 -8.38 -3.43 -9.81
C LEU A 85 -8.62 -2.28 -8.84
N CYS A 86 -9.84 -2.18 -8.34
CA CYS A 86 -10.29 -1.13 -7.44
C CYS A 86 -10.40 -1.61 -5.99
N ALA A 87 -10.75 -2.88 -5.77
CA ALA A 87 -10.82 -3.50 -4.45
C ALA A 87 -10.12 -4.86 -4.45
N ALA A 88 -9.32 -5.14 -3.42
CA ALA A 88 -8.50 -6.33 -3.31
C ALA A 88 -9.30 -7.57 -2.86
N HIS A 89 -10.39 -7.89 -3.56
CA HIS A 89 -11.17 -9.09 -3.29
C HIS A 89 -10.35 -10.35 -3.58
N ARG A 90 -10.48 -11.36 -2.71
CA ARG A 90 -9.84 -12.67 -2.92
C ARG A 90 -10.30 -13.30 -4.23
N ASP A 91 -11.52 -13.04 -4.67
CA ASP A 91 -12.06 -13.48 -5.96
C ASP A 91 -11.15 -13.09 -7.15
N TYR A 92 -10.61 -11.86 -7.13
CA TYR A 92 -9.72 -11.37 -8.20
C TYR A 92 -8.27 -11.82 -8.02
N HIS A 93 -7.85 -12.07 -6.78
CA HIS A 93 -6.52 -12.59 -6.48
C HIS A 93 -6.41 -14.07 -6.81
N ASP A 94 -7.27 -14.90 -6.20
CA ASP A 94 -7.27 -16.35 -6.32
C ASP A 94 -7.78 -16.79 -7.70
N GLY A 95 -8.78 -16.08 -8.25
CA GLY A 95 -9.36 -16.33 -9.58
C GLY A 95 -8.60 -15.67 -10.74
N ARG A 96 -7.43 -15.08 -10.48
CA ARG A 96 -6.68 -14.26 -11.46
C ARG A 96 -6.44 -14.95 -12.80
N ALA A 97 -5.98 -16.20 -12.79
CA ALA A 97 -5.65 -16.92 -14.01
C ALA A 97 -6.88 -17.09 -14.92
N ALA A 98 -8.02 -17.44 -14.33
CA ALA A 98 -9.29 -17.55 -15.05
C ALA A 98 -9.78 -16.20 -15.56
N LEU A 99 -9.69 -15.15 -14.72
CA LEU A 99 -10.04 -13.78 -15.10
C LEU A 99 -9.23 -13.32 -16.32
N LEU A 100 -7.91 -13.52 -16.31
CA LEU A 100 -7.02 -13.15 -17.42
C LEU A 100 -7.25 -14.00 -18.68
N ALA A 101 -7.70 -15.25 -18.55
CA ALA A 101 -8.08 -16.08 -19.69
C ALA A 101 -9.38 -15.61 -20.38
N LEU A 102 -10.30 -15.03 -19.60
CA LEU A 102 -11.53 -14.41 -20.09
C LEU A 102 -11.27 -13.01 -20.71
N ALA A 103 -10.37 -12.24 -20.12
CA ALA A 103 -10.01 -10.88 -20.54
C ALA A 103 -9.06 -10.86 -21.76
N ARG A 104 -9.44 -11.51 -22.87
CA ARG A 104 -8.56 -11.72 -24.03
C ARG A 104 -8.16 -10.43 -24.77
N ARG A 105 -9.00 -9.39 -24.71
CA ARG A 105 -8.74 -8.09 -25.35
C ARG A 105 -7.93 -7.15 -24.48
N ALA A 106 -7.79 -7.45 -23.18
CA ALA A 106 -7.12 -6.58 -22.24
C ALA A 106 -5.62 -6.56 -22.51
N THR A 107 -5.09 -5.36 -22.74
CA THR A 107 -3.65 -5.11 -22.97
C THR A 107 -2.98 -4.42 -21.78
N GLN A 108 -3.79 -3.81 -20.90
CA GLN A 108 -3.34 -3.01 -19.77
C GLN A 108 -4.10 -3.39 -18.50
N VAL A 109 -3.36 -3.50 -17.40
CA VAL A 109 -3.88 -3.64 -16.03
C VAL A 109 -3.44 -2.43 -15.21
N PHE A 110 -4.38 -1.79 -14.53
CA PHE A 110 -4.11 -0.81 -13.48
C PHE A 110 -4.50 -1.41 -12.14
N ASP A 111 -3.61 -1.38 -11.16
CA ASP A 111 -3.84 -1.90 -9.83
C ASP A 111 -3.83 -0.76 -8.81
N ALA A 112 -5.03 -0.33 -8.40
CA ALA A 112 -5.21 0.75 -7.45
C ALA A 112 -5.23 0.26 -5.99
N CYS A 113 -5.24 -1.05 -5.76
CA CYS A 113 -5.41 -1.65 -4.44
C CYS A 113 -4.25 -2.58 -4.03
N ASN A 114 -3.16 -2.60 -4.81
CA ASN A 114 -1.99 -3.44 -4.59
C ASN A 114 -2.32 -4.94 -4.46
N ALA A 115 -3.35 -5.40 -5.18
CA ALA A 115 -3.79 -6.79 -5.12
C ALA A 115 -2.84 -7.74 -5.86
N TRP A 116 -2.20 -7.29 -6.94
CA TRP A 116 -1.35 -8.11 -7.80
C TRP A 116 0.10 -7.61 -7.82
N GLN A 117 0.98 -8.40 -8.42
CA GLN A 117 2.36 -8.04 -8.78
C GLN A 117 2.50 -7.78 -10.28
N PRO A 118 3.52 -7.03 -10.75
CA PRO A 118 3.71 -6.81 -12.18
C PRO A 118 3.78 -8.09 -13.01
N GLY A 119 4.46 -9.13 -12.48
CA GLY A 119 4.57 -10.44 -13.15
C GLY A 119 3.23 -11.19 -13.25
N ASP A 120 2.27 -10.88 -12.38
CA ASP A 120 0.96 -11.54 -12.36
C ASP A 120 0.08 -11.14 -13.55
N ALA A 121 0.32 -9.95 -14.13
CA ALA A 121 -0.43 -9.42 -15.27
C ALA A 121 0.19 -9.79 -16.62
N ALA A 122 1.40 -10.37 -16.64
CA ALA A 122 2.12 -10.66 -17.87
C ALA A 122 1.29 -11.53 -18.85
N PRO A 123 1.39 -11.31 -20.17
CA PRO A 123 2.26 -10.35 -20.87
C PRO A 123 1.68 -8.92 -20.96
N ARG A 124 0.60 -8.61 -20.24
CA ARG A 124 -0.06 -7.30 -20.29
C ARG A 124 0.81 -6.25 -19.59
N GLN A 125 0.68 -5.01 -20.03
CA GLN A 125 1.29 -3.89 -19.32
C GLN A 125 0.61 -3.72 -17.96
N TYR A 126 1.41 -3.43 -16.93
CA TYR A 126 0.93 -3.28 -15.55
C TYR A 126 1.36 -1.93 -15.00
N ALA A 127 0.44 -1.26 -14.30
CA ALA A 127 0.73 -0.06 -13.52
C ALA A 127 0.04 -0.14 -12.16
N GLY A 128 0.81 -0.19 -11.08
CA GLY A 128 0.31 -0.17 -9.71
C GLY A 128 0.56 1.18 -9.04
N ILE A 129 -0.34 1.61 -8.15
CA ILE A 129 -0.11 2.81 -7.34
C ILE A 129 1.10 2.58 -6.43
N GLY A 130 2.07 3.50 -6.48
CA GLY A 130 3.28 3.45 -5.65
C GLY A 130 4.35 2.46 -6.13
N ARG A 131 4.22 1.86 -7.32
CA ARG A 131 5.14 0.81 -7.79
C ARG A 131 6.25 1.26 -8.73
N GLY A 132 6.36 2.55 -9.01
CA GLY A 132 7.31 3.08 -9.98
C GLY A 132 7.09 2.52 -11.39
N THR A 133 7.92 2.95 -12.34
CA THR A 133 7.87 2.46 -13.74
C THR A 133 8.98 1.47 -14.07
N ARG A 134 9.90 1.23 -13.12
CA ARG A 134 11.08 0.39 -13.28
C ARG A 134 11.28 -0.47 -12.05
N THR A 135 11.74 -1.70 -12.24
CA THR A 135 12.20 -2.55 -11.14
C THR A 135 13.45 -1.89 -10.51
N PRO A 136 13.47 -1.68 -9.19
CA PRO A 136 14.66 -1.15 -8.51
C PRO A 136 15.82 -2.16 -8.62
N SER A 137 17.06 -1.65 -8.67
CA SER A 137 18.24 -2.53 -8.63
C SER A 137 18.34 -3.24 -7.28
N ALA A 138 18.94 -4.43 -7.26
CA ALA A 138 19.15 -5.18 -6.04
C ALA A 138 19.96 -4.37 -5.00
N GLU A 139 20.96 -3.60 -5.47
CA GLU A 139 21.75 -2.69 -4.63
C GLU A 139 20.90 -1.58 -3.99
N LEU A 140 20.00 -0.94 -4.77
CA LEU A 140 19.11 0.08 -4.23
C LEU A 140 18.16 -0.51 -3.17
N VAL A 141 17.62 -1.71 -3.43
CA VAL A 141 16.78 -2.41 -2.45
C VAL A 141 17.59 -2.70 -1.18
N ALA A 142 18.81 -3.22 -1.31
CA ALA A 142 19.68 -3.51 -0.17
C ALA A 142 19.99 -2.25 0.65
N ASP A 143 20.39 -1.15 0.01
CA ASP A 143 20.70 0.12 0.68
C ASP A 143 19.48 0.72 1.38
N VAL A 144 18.30 0.70 0.74
CA VAL A 144 17.07 1.22 1.35
C VAL A 144 16.65 0.38 2.56
N VAL A 145 16.73 -0.95 2.46
CA VAL A 145 16.38 -1.85 3.56
C VAL A 145 17.38 -1.71 4.72
N ALA A 146 18.67 -1.65 4.44
CA ALA A 146 19.70 -1.42 5.45
C ALA A 146 19.53 -0.03 6.10
N GLY A 147 19.26 1.01 5.31
CA GLY A 147 18.94 2.34 5.81
C GLY A 147 17.70 2.37 6.70
N PHE A 148 16.62 1.67 6.34
CA PHE A 148 15.42 1.55 7.18
C PHE A 148 15.76 0.92 8.54
N ARG A 149 16.52 -0.17 8.55
CA ARG A 149 16.98 -0.83 9.78
C ARG A 149 17.86 0.09 10.64
N ALA A 150 18.71 0.90 10.01
CA ALA A 150 19.52 1.89 10.69
C ALA A 150 18.65 2.93 11.40
N VAL A 151 17.66 3.51 10.70
CA VAL A 151 16.71 4.47 11.26
C VAL A 151 15.88 3.86 12.39
N GLU A 152 15.38 2.64 12.19
CA GLU A 152 14.62 1.90 13.18
C GLU A 152 15.43 1.70 14.48
N ARG A 153 16.71 1.31 14.37
CA ARG A 153 17.60 1.16 15.53
C ARG A 153 17.99 2.47 16.18
N GLY A 154 18.27 3.50 15.37
CA GLY A 154 18.54 4.85 15.87
C GLY A 154 17.35 5.39 16.68
N MET A 155 16.12 5.20 16.19
CA MET A 155 14.91 5.55 16.93
C MET A 155 14.76 4.75 18.22
N ALA A 156 15.07 3.44 18.21
CA ALA A 156 15.04 2.62 19.41
C ALA A 156 16.02 3.14 20.49
N ASN A 157 17.21 3.60 20.08
CA ASN A 157 18.18 4.23 20.99
C ASN A 157 17.65 5.53 21.60
N GLU A 158 17.03 6.40 20.79
CA GLU A 158 16.43 7.65 21.26
C GLU A 158 15.30 7.41 22.26
N VAL A 159 14.42 6.44 21.96
CA VAL A 159 13.36 6.02 22.88
C VAL A 159 13.95 5.46 24.17
N ALA A 160 15.04 4.68 24.09
CA ALA A 160 15.70 4.15 25.28
C ALA A 160 16.31 5.23 26.17
N ALA A 161 16.95 6.24 25.57
CA ALA A 161 17.45 7.39 26.29
C ALA A 161 16.32 8.17 26.97
N LEU A 162 15.20 8.38 26.28
CA LEU A 162 14.03 9.03 26.85
C LEU A 162 13.45 8.23 28.02
N VAL A 163 13.29 6.91 27.87
CA VAL A 163 12.82 6.01 28.94
C VAL A 163 13.73 6.10 30.17
N ALA A 164 15.05 6.13 29.98
CA ALA A 164 16.00 6.29 31.08
C ALA A 164 15.80 7.62 31.82
N VAL A 165 15.62 8.73 31.10
CA VAL A 165 15.35 10.06 31.70
C VAL A 165 14.03 10.07 32.46
N LEU A 166 12.98 9.50 31.89
CA LEU A 166 11.66 9.46 32.52
C LEU A 166 11.65 8.57 33.76
N ASN A 167 12.28 7.39 33.68
CA ASN A 167 12.41 6.49 34.82
C ASN A 167 13.15 7.16 35.98
N ALA A 168 14.27 7.82 35.69
CA ALA A 168 15.08 8.51 36.70
C ALA A 168 14.33 9.68 37.38
N ARG A 169 13.41 10.35 36.67
CA ARG A 169 12.69 11.52 37.18
C ARG A 169 11.36 11.19 37.86
N TYR A 170 10.67 10.16 37.38
CA TYR A 170 9.25 9.94 37.69
C TYR A 170 8.91 8.53 38.18
N ALA A 171 9.83 7.56 38.12
CA ALA A 171 9.60 6.17 38.54
C ALA A 171 10.61 5.73 39.62
N PRO A 172 10.42 6.14 40.88
CA PRO A 172 11.39 5.93 41.95
C PRO A 172 11.56 4.45 42.33
N THR A 173 10.55 3.61 42.08
CA THR A 173 10.65 2.17 42.37
C THR A 173 10.80 1.33 41.10
N PRO A 174 11.45 0.15 41.17
CA PRO A 174 11.58 -0.73 40.00
C PRO A 174 10.25 -1.17 39.37
N ALA A 175 9.18 -1.25 40.17
CA ALA A 175 7.85 -1.63 39.69
C ALA A 175 7.18 -0.53 38.84
N GLU A 176 7.59 0.73 39.00
CA GLU A 176 7.07 1.88 38.25
C GLU A 176 7.90 2.15 36.97
N GLN A 177 9.09 1.55 36.85
CA GLN A 177 9.98 1.81 35.74
C GLN A 177 9.51 1.11 34.46
N ALA A 178 9.50 1.87 33.37
CA ALA A 178 9.26 1.32 32.04
C ALA A 178 10.46 0.47 31.61
N SER A 179 10.20 -0.78 31.23
CA SER A 179 11.20 -1.75 30.76
C SER A 179 11.01 -2.02 29.27
N ILE A 180 12.01 -1.72 28.45
CA ILE A 180 11.97 -1.97 27.00
C ILE A 180 11.76 -3.45 26.69
N PRO A 181 12.47 -4.42 27.31
CA PRO A 181 12.18 -5.84 27.12
C PRO A 181 10.72 -6.21 27.38
N GLU A 182 10.11 -5.64 28.44
CA GLU A 182 8.73 -5.93 28.79
C GLU A 182 7.73 -5.32 27.79
N VAL A 183 7.94 -4.07 27.39
CA VAL A 183 7.14 -3.42 26.34
C VAL A 183 7.20 -4.21 25.03
N ARG A 184 8.39 -4.70 24.66
CA ARG A 184 8.57 -5.56 23.48
C ARG A 184 7.82 -6.87 23.61
N ARG A 185 7.89 -7.53 24.77
CA ARG A 185 7.14 -8.77 25.06
C ARG A 185 5.64 -8.58 24.89
N LEU A 186 5.10 -7.47 25.42
CA LEU A 186 3.68 -7.12 25.28
C LEU A 186 3.31 -6.77 23.83
N ALA A 187 4.14 -5.98 23.14
CA ALA A 187 3.90 -5.63 21.74
C ALA A 187 3.89 -6.85 20.82
N ALA A 188 4.69 -7.88 21.12
CA ALA A 188 4.75 -9.12 20.35
C ALA A 188 3.43 -9.93 20.40
N THR A 189 2.53 -9.67 21.35
CA THR A 189 1.20 -10.29 21.37
C THR A 189 0.17 -9.52 20.53
N CYS A 190 0.55 -8.38 19.93
CA CYS A 190 -0.36 -7.57 19.14
C CYS A 190 -0.71 -8.27 17.81
N PRO A 191 -2.00 -8.40 17.45
CA PRO A 191 -2.41 -9.07 16.20
C PRO A 191 -1.96 -8.32 14.94
N THR A 192 -1.50 -7.08 15.06
CA THR A 192 -0.92 -6.31 13.94
C THR A 192 0.51 -6.73 13.59
N GLY A 193 1.16 -7.55 14.43
CA GLY A 193 2.52 -8.05 14.17
C GLY A 193 3.62 -6.99 14.29
N CYS A 194 3.40 -5.92 15.07
CA CYS A 194 4.41 -4.88 15.27
C CYS A 194 5.63 -5.43 16.02
N VAL A 195 6.80 -5.38 15.38
CA VAL A 195 8.07 -5.75 16.01
C VAL A 195 8.77 -4.48 16.46
N LEU A 196 8.94 -4.33 17.77
CA LEU A 196 9.74 -3.26 18.35
C LEU A 196 11.20 -3.71 18.41
N VAL A 197 12.08 -2.98 17.73
CA VAL A 197 13.51 -3.28 17.66
C VAL A 197 14.23 -2.99 18.97
N GLU A 198 15.25 -3.80 19.29
CA GLU A 198 16.16 -3.53 20.40
C GLU A 198 17.05 -2.32 20.11
N PRO A 199 17.24 -1.44 21.10
CA PRO A 199 18.33 -0.47 21.08
C PRO A 199 19.68 -1.17 20.93
N GLY A 200 20.62 -0.54 20.25
CA GLY A 200 21.96 -1.08 20.03
C GLY A 200 22.74 -0.31 18.97
N GLU A 201 23.83 -0.91 18.50
CA GLU A 201 24.67 -0.31 17.47
C GLU A 201 23.89 -0.11 16.15
N VAL A 202 24.09 1.06 15.54
CA VAL A 202 23.47 1.43 14.26
C VAL A 202 24.45 1.17 13.13
N THR A 203 24.15 0.19 12.29
CA THR A 203 24.91 -0.07 11.07
C THR A 203 24.34 0.74 9.92
N LEU A 204 25.14 1.63 9.33
CA LEU A 204 24.75 2.42 8.16
C LEU A 204 24.93 1.60 6.87
N PRO A 205 24.09 1.83 5.84
CA PRO A 205 24.25 1.21 4.53
C PRO A 205 25.56 1.62 3.87
N GLU A 206 26.15 0.73 3.08
CA GLU A 206 27.39 0.97 2.33
C GLU A 206 27.20 2.04 1.23
N GLY A 207 25.98 2.19 0.71
CA GLY A 207 25.63 3.26 -0.24
C GLY A 207 26.01 2.93 -1.69
N GLY A 208 26.14 1.65 -2.03
CA GLY A 208 26.52 1.19 -3.37
C GLY A 208 25.57 1.66 -4.49
N SER A 209 24.30 1.92 -4.17
CA SER A 209 23.32 2.45 -5.11
C SER A 209 23.42 3.96 -5.37
N GLY A 210 24.22 4.68 -4.58
CA GLY A 210 24.30 6.15 -4.61
C GLY A 210 23.08 6.88 -3.99
N PHE A 211 22.06 6.15 -3.51
CA PHE A 211 20.93 6.73 -2.80
C PHE A 211 21.33 7.24 -1.42
N ARG A 212 20.92 8.47 -1.07
CA ARG A 212 21.22 9.08 0.23
C ARG A 212 19.92 9.50 0.93
N SER A 213 19.79 9.10 2.18
CA SER A 213 18.67 9.50 3.04
C SER A 213 19.19 10.34 4.22
N ALA A 214 18.60 11.53 4.39
CA ALA A 214 18.89 12.39 5.53
C ALA A 214 18.53 11.70 6.86
N LEU A 215 17.42 10.94 6.90
CA LEU A 215 17.00 10.19 8.09
C LEU A 215 18.04 9.13 8.48
N VAL A 216 18.60 8.42 7.50
CA VAL A 216 19.67 7.45 7.74
C VAL A 216 20.91 8.14 8.30
N SER A 217 21.25 9.32 7.79
CA SER A 217 22.39 10.10 8.28
C SER A 217 22.21 10.53 9.75
N CYS A 218 20.98 10.83 10.16
CA CYS A 218 20.66 11.17 11.55
C CYS A 218 20.62 9.95 12.48
N SER A 219 20.45 8.73 11.95
CA SER A 219 20.23 7.53 12.78
C SER A 219 21.43 7.16 13.67
N ALA A 220 22.64 7.50 13.27
CA ALA A 220 23.86 7.28 14.04
C ALA A 220 24.20 8.43 15.01
N GLY A 221 23.61 9.62 14.80
CA GLY A 221 23.84 10.82 15.60
C GLY A 221 22.65 11.10 16.51
N GLY A 222 22.57 10.39 17.62
CA GLY A 222 21.48 10.59 18.59
C GLY A 222 21.32 12.05 19.04
N ILE A 223 20.08 12.50 19.22
CA ILE A 223 19.77 13.84 19.76
C ILE A 223 20.22 13.90 21.22
N PHE A 224 20.19 12.77 21.94
CA PHE A 224 20.63 12.66 23.33
C PHE A 224 22.11 12.27 23.53
N SER A 225 22.86 11.97 22.46
CA SER A 225 24.29 11.65 22.57
C SER A 225 25.22 12.87 22.47
N ARG A 226 24.67 14.06 22.16
CA ARG A 226 25.40 15.32 22.35
C ARG A 226 25.42 15.68 23.84
N PRO A 227 26.60 15.87 24.47
CA PRO A 227 26.65 16.36 25.83
C PRO A 227 25.94 17.71 25.89
N PRO A 228 25.24 18.04 27.00
CA PRO A 228 24.65 19.36 27.16
C PRO A 228 25.76 20.39 26.99
N THR A 229 25.66 21.23 25.98
CA THR A 229 26.53 22.40 25.87
C THR A 229 26.28 23.24 27.10
N GLY A 230 27.26 23.24 28.03
CA GLY A 230 27.18 24.00 29.26
C GLY A 230 26.86 25.45 28.95
N ALA A 231 25.76 25.94 29.51
CA ALA A 231 25.52 27.37 29.63
C ALA A 231 26.53 27.91 30.65
N GLY A 232 27.49 28.69 30.17
CA GLY A 232 28.28 29.60 30.99
C GLY A 232 27.48 30.83 31.38
#